data_AF-A0A923G523-F1
#
_entry.id   AF-A0A923G523-F1
#
_cell.length_a   1.000
_cell.length_b   1.000
_cell.length_c   1.000
_cell.angle_alpha   90.00
_cell.angle_beta   90.00
_cell.angle_gamma   90.00
#
_symmetry.space_group_name_H-M   'P 1'
#
loop_
_entity.id
_entity.type
_entity.pdbx_description
1 polymer ?
#
loop_
_entity_poly.entity_id
_entity_poly.type
_entity_poly.pdbx_seq_one_letter_code
_entity_poly.pdbx_strand_id
1 'polypeptide(L)'
;MTDWQQLYEKHETKLDRLYDDVEEGKLERLRAFAQKNPELLVLPRYGEADEEGLLHMAARAGQAASCGLLLELGLAPNQPFVDEGHASALELAASEGHLETCVCLLDAGAWVDGLPLSVCPPLYAAAQSGHIEVVALLLTRGAQVNRLHRRANDSALDAAREWGHQRTVDLLLEHGARSINDVEGADAEGAGQAIVTFVHNTAGWVLPTAFCPPSEDPRSTLHVSLIDSKTDYKLLFTTGLYQVAPMTELFLCLPGGWALPQAGLPVPDAWCFPVGMLARLAARTFEHGPVAEGMLFQRDDPQFADLHWPCAVDALLLVDKPWNKHGDGERIPESEKVTLLTLAPVKFTDKGAPTAKALAALIERKRKASWKVLALETPT
;
A
#
# COMPACT_ATOMS: atom_id res chain seq x y z
N MET A 1 -27.60 -5.99 11.94
CA MET A 1 -27.58 -4.55 11.61
C MET A 1 -26.75 -3.83 12.64
N THR A 2 -25.83 -2.98 12.21
CA THR A 2 -25.07 -2.05 13.06
C THR A 2 -25.99 -0.94 13.57
N ASP A 3 -25.55 -0.20 14.60
CA ASP A 3 -26.33 0.90 15.20
C ASP A 3 -26.65 2.02 14.18
N TRP A 4 -25.73 2.28 13.25
CA TRP A 4 -25.94 3.29 12.21
C TRP A 4 -26.95 2.83 11.14
N GLN A 5 -27.01 1.53 10.81
CA GLN A 5 -28.00 0.97 9.89
C GLN A 5 -29.42 1.10 10.45
N GLN A 6 -29.60 0.86 11.75
CA GLN A 6 -30.87 1.08 12.43
C GLN A 6 -31.28 2.56 12.41
N LEU A 7 -30.31 3.46 12.58
CA LEU A 7 -30.54 4.90 12.48
C LEU A 7 -30.90 5.33 11.05
N TYR A 8 -30.25 4.74 10.04
CA TYR A 8 -30.58 4.95 8.63
C TYR A 8 -32.01 4.55 8.34
N GLU A 9 -32.41 3.30 8.65
CA GLU A 9 -33.76 2.79 8.37
C GLU A 9 -34.85 3.65 9.04
N LYS A 10 -34.59 4.17 10.24
CA LYS A 10 -35.49 5.09 10.93
C LYS A 10 -35.70 6.41 10.17
N HIS A 11 -34.74 6.82 9.35
CA HIS A 11 -34.71 8.09 8.63
C HIS A 11 -34.61 7.96 7.11
N GLU A 12 -34.83 6.78 6.55
CA GLU A 12 -34.63 6.42 5.14
C GLU A 12 -35.21 7.47 4.17
N THR A 13 -36.51 7.75 4.27
CA THR A 13 -37.16 8.75 3.39
C THR A 13 -36.60 10.16 3.47
N LYS A 14 -35.99 10.55 4.60
CA LYS A 14 -35.29 11.85 4.74
C LYS A 14 -33.92 11.80 4.08
N LEU A 15 -33.22 10.68 4.23
CA LEU A 15 -31.90 10.44 3.66
C LEU A 15 -31.99 10.33 2.14
N ASP A 16 -32.95 9.59 1.59
CA ASP A 16 -33.15 9.52 0.13
C ASP A 16 -33.34 10.92 -0.47
N ARG A 17 -34.19 11.75 0.14
CA ARG A 17 -34.40 13.14 -0.30
C ARG A 17 -33.16 14.00 -0.16
N LEU A 18 -32.34 13.77 0.87
CA LEU A 18 -31.08 14.48 1.05
C LEU A 18 -30.11 14.13 -0.08
N TYR A 19 -30.03 12.85 -0.43
CA TYR A 19 -29.22 12.36 -1.54
C TYR A 19 -29.72 12.95 -2.87
N ASP A 20 -31.03 12.95 -3.12
CA ASP A 20 -31.64 13.59 -4.30
C ASP A 20 -31.34 15.10 -4.33
N ASP A 21 -31.46 15.79 -3.19
CA ASP A 21 -31.18 17.23 -3.10
C ASP A 21 -29.70 17.54 -3.38
N VAL A 22 -28.77 16.64 -2.99
CA VAL A 22 -27.37 16.72 -3.41
C VAL A 22 -27.29 16.47 -4.91
N GLU A 23 -27.76 15.33 -5.43
CA GLU A 23 -27.71 14.97 -6.86
C GLU A 23 -28.32 16.05 -7.79
N GLU A 24 -29.32 16.79 -7.34
CA GLU A 24 -29.94 17.89 -8.09
C GLU A 24 -29.33 19.28 -7.82
N GLY A 25 -28.31 19.38 -6.94
CA GLY A 25 -27.61 20.63 -6.59
C GLY A 25 -28.46 21.63 -5.80
N LYS A 26 -29.39 21.16 -4.96
CA LYS A 26 -30.32 22.01 -4.17
C LYS A 26 -29.68 22.54 -2.88
N LEU A 27 -28.69 23.43 -3.01
CA LEU A 27 -27.88 23.95 -1.90
C LEU A 27 -28.71 24.51 -0.72
N GLU A 28 -29.78 25.26 -0.99
CA GLU A 28 -30.63 25.83 0.08
C GLU A 28 -31.38 24.75 0.88
N ARG A 29 -31.82 23.68 0.20
CA ARG A 29 -32.48 22.56 0.86
C ARG A 29 -31.47 21.75 1.68
N LEU A 30 -30.27 21.54 1.13
CA LEU A 30 -29.16 20.93 1.85
C LEU A 30 -28.80 21.71 3.13
N ARG A 31 -28.65 23.05 3.05
CA ARG A 31 -28.43 23.92 4.23
C ARG A 31 -29.56 23.78 5.24
N ALA A 32 -30.81 23.84 4.80
CA ALA A 32 -31.97 23.73 5.69
C ALA A 32 -32.09 22.34 6.34
N PHE A 33 -31.71 21.28 5.61
CA PHE A 33 -31.67 19.92 6.14
C PHE A 33 -30.60 19.77 7.21
N ALA A 34 -29.38 20.22 6.91
CA ALA A 34 -28.22 20.18 7.81
C ALA A 34 -28.48 20.90 9.14
N GLN A 35 -29.16 22.04 9.11
CA GLN A 35 -29.54 22.76 10.33
C GLN A 35 -30.50 21.97 11.24
N LYS A 36 -31.35 21.12 10.66
CA LYS A 36 -32.38 20.37 11.38
C LYS A 36 -31.95 18.98 11.81
N ASN A 37 -31.07 18.35 11.04
CA ASN A 37 -30.64 16.95 11.25
C ASN A 37 -29.13 16.81 10.94
N PRO A 38 -28.23 17.55 11.64
CA PRO A 38 -26.79 17.52 11.35
C PRO A 38 -26.17 16.13 11.50
N GLU A 39 -26.70 15.31 12.40
CA GLU A 39 -26.26 13.93 12.65
C GLU A 39 -26.49 12.98 11.47
N LEU A 40 -27.38 13.33 10.55
CA LEU A 40 -27.71 12.50 9.39
C LEU A 40 -26.75 12.74 8.21
N LEU A 41 -25.96 13.83 8.22
CA LEU A 41 -25.06 14.16 7.11
C LEU A 41 -23.89 13.18 6.96
N VAL A 42 -23.52 12.51 8.05
CA VAL A 42 -22.41 11.56 8.09
C VAL A 42 -22.84 10.13 7.77
N LEU A 43 -24.15 9.89 7.61
CA LEU A 43 -24.67 8.56 7.32
C LEU A 43 -24.50 8.26 5.82
N PRO A 44 -23.87 7.14 5.46
CA PRO A 44 -23.81 6.70 4.07
C PRO A 44 -25.19 6.24 3.60
N ARG A 45 -25.39 6.19 2.27
CA ARG A 45 -26.58 5.60 1.67
C ARG A 45 -26.57 4.10 1.97
N TYR A 46 -27.66 3.56 2.48
CA TYR A 46 -27.78 2.14 2.79
C TYR A 46 -28.77 1.50 1.81
N GLY A 47 -28.34 0.48 1.06
CA GLY A 47 -29.14 -0.10 -0.02
C GLY A 47 -28.32 -0.78 -1.11
N GLU A 48 -28.86 -0.88 -2.33
CA GLU A 48 -28.27 -1.65 -3.44
C GLU A 48 -26.83 -1.23 -3.75
N ALA A 49 -25.94 -2.22 -3.66
CA ALA A 49 -24.51 -2.27 -3.97
C ALA A 49 -23.54 -1.47 -3.07
N ASP A 50 -23.77 -0.19 -2.78
CA ASP A 50 -22.70 0.68 -2.26
C ASP A 50 -23.10 1.62 -1.10
N GLU A 51 -22.32 1.63 -0.01
CA GLU A 51 -22.51 2.51 1.15
C GLU A 51 -21.94 3.93 0.91
N GLU A 52 -22.42 4.62 -0.14
CA GLU A 52 -21.81 5.87 -0.61
C GLU A 52 -22.18 7.07 0.27
N GLY A 53 -21.17 7.81 0.74
CA GLY A 53 -21.37 9.05 1.51
C GLY A 53 -21.71 10.25 0.64
N LEU A 54 -22.40 11.26 1.19
CA LEU A 54 -22.81 12.48 0.46
C LEU A 54 -21.66 13.18 -0.27
N LEU A 55 -20.49 13.28 0.38
CA LEU A 55 -19.33 13.93 -0.23
C LEU A 55 -18.79 13.16 -1.44
N HIS A 56 -18.84 11.83 -1.39
CA HIS A 56 -18.43 10.94 -2.48
C HIS A 56 -19.35 11.08 -3.69
N MET A 57 -20.67 11.03 -3.45
CA MET A 57 -21.67 11.17 -4.50
C MET A 57 -21.63 12.57 -5.14
N ALA A 58 -21.55 13.64 -4.33
CA ALA A 58 -21.38 15.00 -4.84
C ALA A 58 -20.11 15.14 -5.69
N ALA A 59 -19.03 14.48 -5.26
CA ALA A 59 -17.75 14.53 -5.96
C ALA A 59 -17.80 13.78 -7.30
N ARG A 60 -18.37 12.57 -7.32
CA ARG A 60 -18.62 11.77 -8.53
C ARG A 60 -19.54 12.50 -9.52
N ALA A 61 -20.52 13.26 -9.04
CA ALA A 61 -21.42 14.04 -9.87
C ALA A 61 -20.85 15.40 -10.33
N GLY A 62 -19.61 15.74 -9.94
CA GLY A 62 -18.96 16.98 -10.37
C GLY A 62 -19.54 18.24 -9.73
N GLN A 63 -20.19 18.12 -8.59
CA GLN A 63 -20.89 19.22 -7.95
C GLN A 63 -20.01 19.98 -6.96
N ALA A 64 -19.08 20.79 -7.47
CA ALA A 64 -18.16 21.56 -6.64
C ALA A 64 -18.87 22.41 -5.56
N ALA A 65 -20.04 22.98 -5.87
CA ALA A 65 -20.80 23.78 -4.90
C ALA A 65 -21.41 22.94 -3.77
N SER A 66 -21.91 21.73 -4.07
CA SER A 66 -22.41 20.79 -3.06
C SER A 66 -21.27 20.27 -2.20
N CYS A 67 -20.13 19.90 -2.81
CA CYS A 67 -18.92 19.52 -2.08
C CYS A 67 -18.47 20.63 -1.12
N GLY A 68 -18.35 21.86 -1.62
CA GLY A 68 -17.95 23.03 -0.82
C GLY A 68 -18.89 23.23 0.37
N LEU A 69 -20.21 23.15 0.16
CA LEU A 69 -21.18 23.25 1.23
C LEU A 69 -21.08 22.10 2.24
N LEU A 70 -20.93 20.86 1.79
CA LEU A 70 -20.79 19.70 2.68
C LEU A 70 -19.53 19.83 3.57
N LEU A 71 -18.43 20.33 3.00
CA LEU A 71 -17.19 20.62 3.73
C LEU A 71 -17.38 21.78 4.72
N GLU A 72 -18.06 22.87 4.33
CA GLU A 72 -18.45 23.98 5.23
C GLU A 72 -19.31 23.50 6.41
N LEU A 73 -20.14 22.48 6.19
CA LEU A 73 -21.00 21.87 7.21
C LEU A 73 -20.25 20.88 8.12
N GLY A 74 -18.94 20.70 7.92
CA GLY A 74 -18.07 19.94 8.81
C GLY A 74 -17.82 18.49 8.40
N LEU A 75 -18.19 18.07 7.19
CA LEU A 75 -17.74 16.78 6.67
C LEU A 75 -16.23 16.81 6.45
N ALA A 76 -15.55 15.76 6.88
CA ALA A 76 -14.11 15.65 6.66
C ALA A 76 -13.83 15.31 5.19
N PRO A 77 -12.82 15.94 4.55
CA PRO A 77 -12.50 15.70 3.13
C PRO A 77 -11.94 14.29 2.86
N ASN A 78 -11.43 13.62 3.91
CA ASN A 78 -10.80 12.30 3.84
C ASN A 78 -11.64 11.23 4.56
N GLN A 79 -12.97 11.30 4.44
CA GLN A 79 -13.84 10.23 4.92
C GLN A 79 -13.66 8.98 4.04
N PRO A 80 -13.50 7.78 4.63
CA PRO A 80 -13.50 6.55 3.86
C PRO A 80 -14.89 6.26 3.30
N PHE A 81 -14.97 5.98 2.00
CA PHE A 81 -16.07 5.23 1.41
C PHE A 81 -15.85 3.75 1.72
N VAL A 82 -16.83 3.11 2.37
CA VAL A 82 -16.73 1.69 2.75
C VAL A 82 -17.24 0.86 1.58
N ASP A 83 -16.45 0.82 0.51
CA ASP A 83 -16.59 -0.14 -0.58
C ASP A 83 -15.32 -1.01 -0.69
N GLU A 84 -15.28 -1.91 -1.68
CA GLU A 84 -14.09 -2.74 -1.92
C GLU A 84 -12.82 -1.92 -2.18
N GLY A 85 -12.93 -0.67 -2.63
CA GLY A 85 -11.84 0.20 -3.06
C GLY A 85 -11.27 1.12 -2.00
N HIS A 86 -12.03 1.42 -0.93
CA HIS A 86 -11.76 2.52 0.00
C HIS A 86 -11.57 3.85 -0.74
N ALA A 87 -12.48 4.16 -1.67
CA ALA A 87 -12.31 5.33 -2.51
C ALA A 87 -12.37 6.63 -1.69
N SER A 88 -11.66 7.65 -2.15
CA SER A 88 -11.82 9.02 -1.63
C SER A 88 -12.76 9.84 -2.51
N ALA A 89 -13.38 10.89 -1.97
CA ALA A 89 -14.15 11.83 -2.79
C ALA A 89 -13.29 12.43 -3.92
N LEU A 90 -12.00 12.70 -3.66
CA LEU A 90 -11.07 13.21 -4.67
C LEU A 90 -10.82 12.19 -5.79
N GLU A 91 -10.70 10.91 -5.46
CA GLU A 91 -10.55 9.83 -6.43
C GLU A 91 -11.74 9.75 -7.39
N LEU A 92 -12.97 9.81 -6.87
CA LEU A 92 -14.18 9.78 -7.69
C LEU A 92 -14.27 11.00 -8.61
N ALA A 93 -14.04 12.21 -8.08
CA ALA A 93 -14.01 13.43 -8.90
C ALA A 93 -12.90 13.37 -9.98
N ALA A 94 -11.75 12.78 -9.65
CA ALA A 94 -10.64 12.65 -10.57
C ALA A 94 -10.89 11.64 -11.68
N SER A 95 -11.54 10.51 -11.36
CA SER A 95 -11.97 9.48 -12.31
C SER A 95 -12.94 10.02 -13.37
N GLU A 96 -13.80 10.96 -12.98
CA GLU A 96 -14.82 11.58 -13.83
C GLU A 96 -14.37 12.92 -14.46
N GLY A 97 -13.15 13.37 -14.16
CA GLY A 97 -12.56 14.56 -14.79
C GLY A 97 -13.10 15.89 -14.28
N HIS A 98 -13.69 15.91 -13.07
CA HIS A 98 -14.31 17.08 -12.49
C HIS A 98 -13.26 18.01 -11.84
N LEU A 99 -12.62 18.84 -12.66
CA LEU A 99 -11.51 19.70 -12.27
C LEU A 99 -11.88 20.65 -11.11
N GLU A 100 -12.99 21.39 -11.21
CA GLU A 100 -13.42 22.35 -10.19
C GLU A 100 -13.69 21.66 -8.85
N THR A 101 -14.25 20.46 -8.91
CA THR A 101 -14.51 19.64 -7.72
C THR A 101 -13.21 19.13 -7.10
N CYS A 102 -12.24 18.70 -7.91
CA CYS A 102 -10.91 18.33 -7.44
C CYS A 102 -10.21 19.50 -6.75
N VAL A 103 -10.28 20.71 -7.33
CA VAL A 103 -9.76 21.94 -6.71
C VAL A 103 -10.43 22.18 -5.36
N CYS A 104 -11.77 22.15 -5.29
CA CYS A 104 -12.53 22.35 -4.06
C CYS A 104 -12.11 21.35 -2.95
N LEU A 105 -11.97 20.07 -3.28
CA LEU A 105 -11.60 19.03 -2.33
C LEU A 105 -10.16 19.21 -1.83
N LEU A 106 -9.22 19.48 -2.73
CA LEU A 106 -7.81 19.68 -2.39
C LEU A 106 -7.60 20.94 -1.56
N ASP A 107 -8.30 22.03 -1.88
CA ASP A 107 -8.25 23.28 -1.11
C ASP A 107 -8.85 23.11 0.31
N ALA A 108 -9.77 22.16 0.48
CA ALA A 108 -10.32 21.76 1.78
C ALA A 108 -9.46 20.74 2.54
N GLY A 109 -8.32 20.32 2.00
CA GLY A 109 -7.38 19.40 2.66
C GLY A 109 -7.59 17.91 2.35
N ALA A 110 -8.25 17.59 1.23
CA ALA A 110 -8.22 16.22 0.71
C ALA A 110 -6.77 15.79 0.43
N TRP A 111 -6.43 14.55 0.78
CA TRP A 111 -5.12 14.00 0.50
C TRP A 111 -4.95 13.77 -0.99
N VAL A 112 -3.91 14.39 -1.58
CA VAL A 112 -3.68 14.37 -3.03
C VAL A 112 -3.52 12.96 -3.61
N ASP A 113 -2.94 12.04 -2.83
CA ASP A 113 -2.79 10.64 -3.20
C ASP A 113 -3.98 9.76 -2.76
N GLY A 114 -5.07 10.38 -2.31
CA GLY A 114 -6.24 9.71 -1.74
C GLY A 114 -5.94 9.07 -0.38
N LEU A 115 -6.84 8.19 0.05
CA LEU A 115 -6.70 7.48 1.31
C LEU A 115 -5.47 6.55 1.30
N PRO A 116 -4.78 6.34 2.44
CA PRO A 116 -3.64 5.43 2.55
C PRO A 116 -3.97 4.04 2.05
N LEU A 117 -5.21 3.61 2.31
CA LEU A 117 -5.74 2.32 1.95
C LEU A 117 -6.68 2.39 0.74
N SER A 118 -6.65 3.44 -0.08
CA SER A 118 -7.36 3.40 -1.37
C SER A 118 -6.63 2.46 -2.32
N VAL A 119 -7.38 1.61 -3.03
CA VAL A 119 -6.87 0.76 -4.10
C VAL A 119 -6.38 1.59 -5.30
N CYS A 120 -7.09 2.65 -5.65
CA CYS A 120 -6.87 3.45 -6.85
C CYS A 120 -6.51 4.90 -6.47
N PRO A 121 -5.22 5.31 -6.56
CA PRO A 121 -4.85 6.69 -6.30
C PRO A 121 -5.55 7.67 -7.27
N PRO A 122 -5.91 8.91 -6.84
CA PRO A 122 -6.56 9.88 -7.72
C PRO A 122 -5.80 10.17 -9.02
N LEU A 123 -4.46 10.20 -8.96
CA LEU A 123 -3.62 10.39 -10.15
C LEU A 123 -3.77 9.23 -11.14
N TYR A 124 -3.84 7.99 -10.64
CA TYR A 124 -4.07 6.81 -11.47
C TYR A 124 -5.45 6.88 -12.12
N ALA A 125 -6.50 7.20 -11.35
CA ALA A 125 -7.87 7.31 -11.88
C ALA A 125 -7.99 8.35 -13.00
N ALA A 126 -7.46 9.56 -12.79
CA ALA A 126 -7.46 10.61 -13.81
C ALA A 126 -6.61 10.22 -15.04
N ALA A 127 -5.51 9.50 -14.85
CA ALA A 127 -4.65 9.05 -15.94
C ALA A 127 -5.29 7.94 -16.78
N GLN A 128 -5.97 6.99 -16.11
CA GLN A 128 -6.72 5.91 -16.75
C GLN A 128 -7.87 6.45 -17.61
N SER A 129 -8.59 7.48 -17.13
CA SER A 129 -9.69 8.12 -17.88
C SER A 129 -9.24 9.21 -18.86
N GLY A 130 -7.95 9.56 -18.87
CA GLY A 130 -7.39 10.54 -19.80
C GLY A 130 -7.68 12.01 -19.47
N HIS A 131 -8.06 12.33 -18.23
CA HIS A 131 -8.39 13.68 -17.77
C HIS A 131 -7.13 14.51 -17.49
N ILE A 132 -6.46 14.96 -18.55
CA ILE A 132 -5.15 15.63 -18.49
C ILE A 132 -5.14 16.88 -17.58
N GLU A 133 -6.21 17.67 -17.54
CA GLU A 133 -6.29 18.85 -16.68
C GLU A 133 -6.29 18.46 -15.19
N VAL A 134 -6.96 17.37 -14.83
CA VAL A 134 -6.93 16.81 -13.47
C VAL A 134 -5.57 16.20 -13.15
N VAL A 135 -4.95 15.48 -14.10
CA VAL A 135 -3.59 14.97 -13.93
C VAL A 135 -2.61 16.11 -13.65
N ALA A 136 -2.66 17.19 -14.43
CA ALA A 136 -1.82 18.37 -14.23
C ALA A 136 -2.06 19.03 -12.86
N LEU A 137 -3.31 19.13 -12.42
CA LEU A 137 -3.67 19.62 -11.10
C LEU A 137 -3.03 18.75 -10.01
N LEU A 138 -3.25 17.44 -10.04
CA LEU A 138 -2.76 16.52 -9.01
C LEU A 138 -1.22 16.55 -8.91
N LEU A 139 -0.51 16.54 -10.04
CA LEU A 139 0.95 16.68 -10.08
C LEU A 139 1.42 18.01 -9.49
N THR A 140 0.74 19.11 -9.83
CA THR A 140 1.04 20.45 -9.25
C THR A 140 0.81 20.49 -7.74
N ARG A 141 -0.14 19.68 -7.24
CA ARG A 141 -0.46 19.55 -5.81
C ARG A 141 0.40 18.51 -5.09
N GLY A 142 1.41 17.95 -5.76
CA GLY A 142 2.41 17.07 -5.16
C GLY A 142 2.02 15.59 -5.11
N ALA A 143 1.14 15.13 -6.01
CA ALA A 143 0.84 13.70 -6.13
C ALA A 143 2.11 12.88 -6.34
N GLN A 144 2.20 11.73 -5.68
CA GLN A 144 3.24 10.73 -5.89
C GLN A 144 3.07 10.11 -7.28
N VAL A 145 3.87 10.60 -8.23
CA VAL A 145 3.78 10.22 -9.66
C VAL A 145 3.87 8.71 -9.91
N ASN A 146 4.61 7.99 -9.07
CA ASN A 146 4.85 6.55 -9.16
C ASN A 146 4.05 5.73 -8.13
N ARG A 147 3.00 6.30 -7.50
CA ARG A 147 2.14 5.51 -6.62
C ARG A 147 1.36 4.48 -7.44
N LEU A 148 1.52 3.20 -7.09
CA LEU A 148 0.90 2.08 -7.79
C LEU A 148 -0.57 1.89 -7.39
N HIS A 149 -1.38 1.44 -8.35
CA HIS A 149 -2.68 0.86 -8.07
C HIS A 149 -2.51 -0.46 -7.31
N ARG A 150 -3.10 -0.59 -6.10
CA ARG A 150 -2.70 -1.64 -5.16
C ARG A 150 -3.04 -3.07 -5.59
N ARG A 151 -4.09 -3.26 -6.39
CA ARG A 151 -4.50 -4.61 -6.85
C ARG A 151 -3.77 -5.01 -8.14
N ALA A 152 -3.80 -4.13 -9.14
CA ALA A 152 -3.12 -4.33 -10.43
C ALA A 152 -1.57 -4.25 -10.35
N ASN A 153 -1.02 -3.50 -9.39
CA ASN A 153 0.41 -3.15 -9.31
C ASN A 153 0.94 -2.36 -10.52
N ASP A 154 0.09 -1.56 -11.16
CA ASP A 154 0.46 -0.71 -12.30
C ASP A 154 0.51 0.77 -11.90
N SER A 155 1.31 1.57 -12.61
CA SER A 155 1.45 3.01 -12.39
C SER A 155 0.41 3.82 -13.19
N ALA A 156 0.28 5.12 -12.88
CA ALA A 156 -0.52 6.04 -13.68
C ALA A 156 -0.02 6.12 -15.14
N LEU A 157 1.28 5.96 -15.38
CA LEU A 157 1.86 5.94 -16.73
C LEU A 157 1.47 4.67 -17.49
N ASP A 158 1.45 3.52 -16.82
CA ASP A 158 1.00 2.25 -17.41
C ASP A 158 -0.46 2.36 -17.84
N ALA A 159 -1.33 2.87 -16.97
CA ALA A 159 -2.74 3.08 -17.28
C ALA A 159 -2.94 4.05 -18.45
N ALA A 160 -2.28 5.22 -18.44
CA ALA A 160 -2.41 6.18 -19.54
C ALA A 160 -1.96 5.60 -20.90
N ARG A 161 -0.96 4.72 -20.92
CA ARG A 161 -0.50 4.02 -22.13
C ARG A 161 -1.49 2.96 -22.58
N GLU A 162 -1.97 2.12 -21.67
CA GLU A 162 -2.93 1.06 -21.96
C GLU A 162 -4.21 1.61 -22.60
N TRP A 163 -4.69 2.76 -22.11
CA TRP A 163 -5.90 3.42 -22.60
C TRP A 163 -5.65 4.43 -23.74
N GLY A 164 -4.40 4.57 -24.20
CA GLY A 164 -4.06 5.37 -25.39
C GLY A 164 -4.08 6.89 -25.19
N HIS A 165 -3.93 7.38 -23.96
CA HIS A 165 -3.98 8.80 -23.61
C HIS A 165 -2.61 9.49 -23.79
N GLN A 166 -2.15 9.63 -25.03
CA GLN A 166 -0.78 10.11 -25.33
C GLN A 166 -0.41 11.44 -24.66
N ARG A 167 -1.30 12.44 -24.65
CA ARG A 167 -1.00 13.74 -24.01
C ARG A 167 -0.80 13.59 -22.49
N THR A 168 -1.51 12.66 -21.86
CA THR A 168 -1.35 12.34 -20.45
C THR A 168 -0.05 11.57 -20.21
N VAL A 169 0.33 10.66 -21.12
CA VAL A 169 1.62 9.96 -21.11
C VAL A 169 2.77 10.96 -21.14
N ASP A 170 2.74 11.92 -22.06
CA ASP A 170 3.78 12.94 -22.22
C ASP A 170 3.92 13.78 -20.93
N LEU A 171 2.80 14.24 -20.37
CA LEU A 171 2.78 15.00 -19.11
C LEU A 171 3.32 14.20 -17.92
N LEU A 172 2.94 12.92 -17.78
CA LEU A 172 3.43 12.07 -16.71
C LEU A 172 4.95 11.85 -16.82
N LEU A 173 5.47 11.64 -18.03
CA LEU A 173 6.91 11.49 -18.28
C LEU A 173 7.69 12.77 -17.94
N GLU A 174 7.14 13.95 -18.27
CA GLU A 174 7.72 15.25 -17.90
C GLU A 174 7.85 15.40 -16.37
N HIS A 175 6.96 14.78 -15.61
CA HIS A 175 6.97 14.75 -14.15
C HIS A 175 7.70 13.54 -13.55
N GLY A 176 8.47 12.80 -14.34
CA GLY A 176 9.32 11.72 -13.86
C GLY A 176 8.58 10.40 -13.60
N ALA A 177 7.40 10.23 -14.18
CA ALA A 177 6.71 8.94 -14.14
C ALA A 177 7.57 7.83 -14.74
N ARG A 178 7.47 6.66 -14.12
CA ARG A 178 8.06 5.41 -14.58
C ARG A 178 6.96 4.42 -14.85
N SER A 179 7.20 3.53 -15.80
CA SER A 179 6.33 2.39 -16.05
C SER A 179 6.93 1.20 -15.33
N ILE A 180 6.09 0.38 -14.71
CA ILE A 180 6.55 -0.90 -14.16
C ILE A 180 7.08 -1.83 -15.27
N ASN A 181 6.64 -1.64 -16.51
CA ASN A 181 6.92 -2.51 -17.65
C ASN A 181 8.14 -2.08 -18.50
N ASP A 182 8.67 -0.86 -18.31
CA ASP A 182 9.81 -0.32 -19.08
C ASP A 182 11.19 -0.90 -18.64
N VAL A 183 11.19 -2.10 -18.07
CA VAL A 183 12.35 -2.71 -17.42
C VAL A 183 12.80 -3.93 -18.23
N GLU A 184 13.90 -3.81 -18.97
CA GLU A 184 14.46 -4.91 -19.78
C GLU A 184 15.28 -5.92 -18.96
N GLY A 185 15.55 -5.61 -17.68
CA GLY A 185 16.32 -6.44 -16.73
C GLY A 185 16.38 -5.78 -15.35
N ALA A 186 16.99 -6.39 -14.33
CA ALA A 186 17.04 -5.84 -12.98
C ALA A 186 17.49 -4.35 -12.94
N ASP A 187 16.57 -3.44 -12.60
CA ASP A 187 16.80 -1.98 -12.47
C ASP A 187 17.53 -1.65 -11.16
N ALA A 188 18.73 -2.21 -11.00
CA ALA A 188 19.63 -1.89 -9.92
C ALA A 188 21.05 -1.76 -10.49
N GLU A 189 21.51 -0.52 -10.68
CA GLU A 189 22.91 -0.25 -11.00
C GLU A 189 23.73 -0.21 -9.70
N GLY A 190 24.82 -0.99 -9.63
CA GLY A 190 25.82 -0.89 -8.56
C GLY A 190 25.76 -1.97 -7.48
N ALA A 191 26.09 -1.59 -6.24
CA ALA A 191 26.21 -2.51 -5.10
C ALA A 191 24.87 -3.22 -4.82
N GLY A 192 24.88 -4.55 -4.73
CA GLY A 192 23.67 -5.36 -4.56
C GLY A 192 22.97 -5.81 -5.85
N GLN A 193 23.41 -5.35 -7.04
CA GLN A 193 22.82 -5.74 -8.34
C GLN A 193 22.75 -7.25 -8.54
N ALA A 194 23.78 -8.01 -8.14
CA ALA A 194 23.77 -9.46 -8.27
C ALA A 194 22.61 -10.11 -7.48
N ILE A 195 22.29 -9.58 -6.29
CA ILE A 195 21.18 -10.06 -5.47
C ILE A 195 19.85 -9.69 -6.13
N VAL A 196 19.70 -8.45 -6.61
CA VAL A 196 18.48 -8.02 -7.32
C VAL A 196 18.23 -8.88 -8.55
N THR A 197 19.25 -9.09 -9.39
CA THR A 197 19.17 -9.97 -10.57
C THR A 197 18.83 -11.40 -10.18
N PHE A 198 19.43 -11.93 -9.12
CA PHE A 198 19.11 -13.26 -8.63
C PHE A 198 17.64 -13.37 -8.22
N VAL A 199 17.12 -12.41 -7.44
CA VAL A 199 15.72 -12.39 -7.01
C VAL A 199 14.78 -12.25 -8.21
N HIS A 200 15.12 -11.37 -9.16
CA HIS A 200 14.36 -11.18 -10.39
C HIS A 200 14.20 -12.50 -11.17
N ASN A 201 15.29 -13.26 -11.29
CA ASN A 201 15.32 -14.49 -12.08
C ASN A 201 14.75 -15.72 -11.34
N THR A 202 14.74 -15.72 -10.00
CA THR A 202 14.38 -16.91 -9.20
C THR A 202 13.07 -16.80 -8.45
N ALA A 203 12.71 -15.61 -7.96
CA ALA A 203 11.50 -15.38 -7.18
C ALA A 203 10.40 -14.71 -8.03
N GLY A 204 10.76 -13.68 -8.79
CA GLY A 204 9.84 -12.95 -9.65
C GLY A 204 10.30 -11.52 -9.90
N TRP A 205 9.59 -10.83 -10.79
CA TRP A 205 9.94 -9.50 -11.30
C TRP A 205 10.25 -8.51 -10.17
N VAL A 206 11.47 -7.97 -10.13
CA VAL A 206 11.83 -6.88 -9.21
C VAL A 206 11.43 -5.53 -9.82
N LEU A 207 10.67 -4.74 -9.05
CA LEU A 207 10.24 -3.40 -9.43
C LEU A 207 11.42 -2.44 -9.55
N PRO A 208 11.33 -1.44 -10.44
CA PRO A 208 12.22 -0.28 -10.41
C PRO A 208 12.32 0.35 -9.03
N THR A 209 13.49 0.89 -8.72
CA THR A 209 13.76 1.55 -7.43
C THR A 209 12.79 2.71 -7.15
N ALA A 210 12.27 3.35 -8.20
CA ALA A 210 11.24 4.40 -8.10
C ALA A 210 9.92 3.95 -7.47
N PHE A 211 9.64 2.64 -7.44
CA PHE A 211 8.44 2.06 -6.81
C PHE A 211 8.74 1.40 -5.46
N CYS A 212 10.01 1.39 -5.04
CA CYS A 212 10.42 0.76 -3.80
C CYS A 212 10.36 1.78 -2.65
N PRO A 213 9.99 1.36 -1.43
CA PRO A 213 10.03 2.24 -0.28
C PRO A 213 11.48 2.63 0.04
N PRO A 214 11.71 3.81 0.63
CA PRO A 214 13.03 4.24 1.04
C PRO A 214 13.56 3.36 2.18
N SER A 215 14.88 3.17 2.23
CA SER A 215 15.53 2.64 3.41
C SER A 215 15.82 3.76 4.41
N GLU A 216 15.61 3.51 5.70
CA GLU A 216 15.98 4.44 6.76
C GLU A 216 17.50 4.40 7.06
N ASP A 217 18.18 3.29 6.73
CA ASP A 217 19.63 3.17 6.90
C ASP A 217 20.34 3.39 5.55
N PRO A 218 21.20 4.41 5.43
CA PRO A 218 21.83 4.79 4.16
C PRO A 218 22.81 3.74 3.61
N ARG A 219 23.18 2.72 4.40
CA ARG A 219 24.06 1.63 3.97
C ARG A 219 23.31 0.48 3.32
N SER A 220 21.98 0.52 3.33
CA SER A 220 21.11 -0.50 2.77
C SER A 220 20.04 0.11 1.87
N THR A 221 19.51 -0.69 0.95
CA THR A 221 18.38 -0.30 0.11
C THR A 221 17.28 -1.34 0.20
N LEU A 222 16.04 -0.92 -0.03
CA LEU A 222 14.89 -1.81 -0.07
C LEU A 222 14.42 -1.98 -1.51
N HIS A 223 14.05 -3.21 -1.83
CA HIS A 223 13.58 -3.62 -3.15
C HIS A 223 12.30 -4.43 -3.00
N VAL A 224 11.44 -4.35 -4.01
CA VAL A 224 10.17 -5.09 -4.04
C VAL A 224 10.14 -5.99 -5.26
N SER A 225 9.96 -7.28 -5.04
CA SER A 225 9.68 -8.25 -6.10
C SER A 225 8.20 -8.63 -6.11
N LEU A 226 7.60 -8.68 -7.28
CA LEU A 226 6.26 -9.24 -7.50
C LEU A 226 6.39 -10.71 -7.91
N ILE A 227 5.77 -11.59 -7.13
CA ILE A 227 5.89 -13.05 -7.29
C ILE A 227 4.51 -13.70 -7.42
N ASP A 228 4.45 -14.93 -7.94
CA ASP A 228 3.20 -15.68 -8.19
C ASP A 228 2.15 -14.82 -8.92
N SER A 229 2.26 -14.68 -10.25
CA SER A 229 1.32 -13.91 -11.09
C SER A 229 1.31 -12.38 -10.90
N LYS A 230 2.33 -11.81 -10.23
CA LYS A 230 2.52 -10.37 -9.93
C LYS A 230 1.58 -9.76 -8.87
N THR A 231 0.40 -10.32 -8.69
CA THR A 231 -0.65 -9.76 -7.82
C THR A 231 -0.94 -10.60 -6.58
N ASP A 232 -0.41 -11.83 -6.50
CA ASP A 232 -0.64 -12.69 -5.34
C ASP A 232 0.22 -12.24 -4.14
N TYR A 233 1.52 -12.03 -4.37
CA TYR A 233 2.46 -11.65 -3.30
C TYR A 233 3.50 -10.62 -3.76
N LYS A 234 3.97 -9.86 -2.77
CA LYS A 234 5.15 -9.02 -2.82
C LYS A 234 6.23 -9.63 -1.94
N LEU A 235 7.48 -9.46 -2.33
CA LEU A 235 8.64 -9.81 -1.54
C LEU A 235 9.46 -8.53 -1.34
N LEU A 236 9.41 -7.98 -0.12
CA LEU A 236 10.21 -6.85 0.28
C LEU A 236 11.55 -7.36 0.78
N PHE A 237 12.66 -6.83 0.27
CA PHE A 237 13.99 -7.32 0.65
C PHE A 237 15.05 -6.24 0.70
N THR A 238 16.09 -6.51 1.49
CA THR A 238 17.25 -5.63 1.63
C THR A 238 18.31 -5.96 0.58
N THR A 239 19.09 -4.95 0.21
CA THR A 239 20.46 -5.15 -0.27
C THR A 239 21.42 -4.23 0.47
N GLY A 240 22.65 -4.68 0.65
CA GLY A 240 23.73 -3.93 1.29
C GLY A 240 24.17 -4.50 2.63
N LEU A 241 23.37 -5.37 3.25
CA LEU A 241 23.72 -6.04 4.51
C LEU A 241 24.85 -7.05 4.33
N TYR A 242 25.02 -7.57 3.10
CA TYR A 242 26.13 -8.46 2.72
C TYR A 242 27.52 -7.86 3.00
N GLN A 243 27.64 -6.55 3.26
CA GLN A 243 28.91 -5.91 3.62
C GLN A 243 29.43 -6.34 5.00
N VAL A 244 28.60 -6.97 5.84
CA VAL A 244 29.00 -7.48 7.16
C VAL A 244 29.02 -9.00 7.12
N ALA A 245 30.14 -9.62 7.54
CA ALA A 245 30.28 -11.08 7.56
C ALA A 245 29.68 -11.72 8.83
N PRO A 246 29.03 -12.90 8.74
CA PRO A 246 28.61 -13.59 7.52
C PRO A 246 27.61 -12.79 6.68
N MET A 247 27.80 -12.82 5.36
CA MET A 247 27.02 -12.01 4.42
C MET A 247 25.58 -12.52 4.36
N THR A 248 24.62 -11.65 4.68
CA THR A 248 23.19 -11.97 4.68
C THR A 248 22.39 -10.89 3.99
N GLU A 249 21.20 -11.26 3.50
CA GLU A 249 20.14 -10.32 3.15
C GLU A 249 18.80 -10.80 3.69
N LEU A 250 17.90 -9.86 3.95
CA LEU A 250 16.65 -10.10 4.64
C LEU A 250 15.46 -9.92 3.72
N PHE A 251 14.50 -10.82 3.85
CA PHE A 251 13.33 -10.91 3.00
C PHE A 251 12.07 -11.02 3.83
N LEU A 252 11.02 -10.34 3.41
CA LEU A 252 9.72 -10.39 4.07
C LEU A 252 8.63 -10.49 3.00
N CYS A 253 7.84 -11.56 3.09
CA CYS A 253 6.77 -11.85 2.13
C CYS A 253 5.48 -11.15 2.57
N LEU A 254 4.80 -10.54 1.61
CA LEU A 254 3.63 -9.70 1.79
C LEU A 254 2.53 -10.12 0.80
N PRO A 255 1.24 -9.96 1.14
CA PRO A 255 0.14 -9.97 0.18
C PRO A 255 0.40 -8.98 -0.97
N GLY A 256 -0.04 -9.31 -2.19
CA GLY A 256 0.20 -8.45 -3.35
C GLY A 256 -0.42 -7.05 -3.23
N GLY A 257 -1.51 -6.92 -2.47
CA GLY A 257 -2.14 -5.64 -2.14
C GLY A 257 -1.43 -4.78 -1.09
N TRP A 258 -0.27 -5.21 -0.55
CA TRP A 258 0.43 -4.44 0.49
C TRP A 258 0.89 -3.07 -0.04
N ALA A 259 0.55 -2.00 0.68
CA ALA A 259 0.92 -0.64 0.33
C ALA A 259 2.39 -0.37 0.71
N LEU A 260 3.23 -0.03 -0.28
CA LEU A 260 4.63 0.31 -0.10
C LEU A 260 4.99 1.59 -0.89
N PRO A 261 4.39 2.75 -0.56
CA PRO A 261 4.65 3.99 -1.27
C PRO A 261 6.07 4.53 -0.98
N GLN A 262 6.62 5.28 -1.94
CA GLN A 262 7.93 5.90 -1.80
C GLN A 262 7.96 7.00 -0.73
N ALA A 263 6.87 7.72 -0.51
CA ALA A 263 6.80 8.77 0.52
C ALA A 263 6.34 8.25 1.91
N GLY A 264 6.18 6.94 2.07
CA GLY A 264 5.57 6.36 3.27
C GLY A 264 4.06 6.62 3.36
N LEU A 265 3.43 6.17 4.45
CA LEU A 265 2.01 6.39 4.71
C LEU A 265 1.83 7.53 5.73
N PRO A 266 0.79 8.35 5.61
CA PRO A 266 0.57 9.49 6.51
C PRO A 266 0.14 9.07 7.93
N VAL A 267 -0.38 7.85 8.10
CA VAL A 267 -0.79 7.30 9.39
C VAL A 267 0.09 6.10 9.72
N PRO A 268 0.86 6.13 10.84
CA PRO A 268 1.59 4.98 11.33
C PRO A 268 0.62 3.88 11.72
N ASP A 269 0.70 2.74 11.04
CA ASP A 269 -0.15 1.58 11.28
C ASP A 269 0.63 0.31 10.86
N ALA A 270 0.01 -0.87 11.01
CA ALA A 270 0.60 -2.15 10.67
C ALA A 270 1.04 -2.25 9.20
N TRP A 271 0.53 -1.41 8.31
CA TRP A 271 1.02 -1.28 6.94
C TRP A 271 2.48 -0.81 6.84
N CYS A 272 2.96 -0.01 7.80
CA CYS A 272 4.35 0.45 7.86
C CYS A 272 5.30 -0.57 8.49
N PHE A 273 4.77 -1.62 9.13
CA PHE A 273 5.55 -2.61 9.86
C PHE A 273 6.70 -3.24 9.06
N PRO A 274 6.51 -3.68 7.78
CA PRO A 274 7.58 -4.37 7.06
C PRO A 274 8.82 -3.51 6.82
N VAL A 275 8.62 -2.24 6.46
CA VAL A 275 9.71 -1.28 6.21
C VAL A 275 10.43 -0.99 7.52
N GLY A 276 9.69 -0.67 8.59
CA GLY A 276 10.27 -0.41 9.91
C GLY A 276 11.03 -1.62 10.48
N MET A 277 10.49 -2.83 10.33
CA MET A 277 11.15 -4.06 10.77
C MET A 277 12.48 -4.28 10.06
N LEU A 278 12.52 -4.18 8.73
CA LEU A 278 13.74 -4.35 7.96
C LEU A 278 14.75 -3.24 8.25
N ALA A 279 14.31 -1.99 8.44
CA ALA A 279 15.18 -0.89 8.85
C ALA A 279 15.86 -1.15 10.21
N ARG A 280 15.10 -1.60 11.21
CA ARG A 280 15.65 -1.96 12.53
C ARG A 280 16.64 -3.11 12.45
N LEU A 281 16.34 -4.14 11.66
CA LEU A 281 17.25 -5.27 11.47
C LEU A 281 18.50 -4.92 10.65
N ALA A 282 18.39 -3.99 9.70
CA ALA A 282 19.52 -3.45 8.97
C ALA A 282 20.47 -2.72 9.92
N ALA A 283 19.94 -1.76 10.70
CA ALA A 283 20.72 -1.04 11.71
C ALA A 283 21.40 -1.99 12.69
N ARG A 284 20.63 -2.96 13.23
CA ARG A 284 21.14 -4.01 14.11
C ARG A 284 22.27 -4.82 13.45
N THR A 285 22.15 -5.15 12.17
CA THR A 285 23.17 -5.92 11.44
C THR A 285 24.50 -5.17 11.38
N PHE A 286 24.46 -3.88 11.11
CA PHE A 286 25.68 -3.06 11.07
C PHE A 286 26.27 -2.74 12.45
N GLU A 287 25.44 -2.64 13.49
CA GLU A 287 25.86 -2.26 14.85
C GLU A 287 26.28 -3.46 15.72
N HIS A 288 25.59 -4.59 15.55
CA HIS A 288 25.70 -5.76 16.43
C HIS A 288 26.04 -7.05 15.67
N GLY A 289 26.27 -6.94 14.37
CA GLY A 289 26.56 -8.07 13.51
C GLY A 289 25.30 -8.73 12.93
N PRO A 290 25.49 -9.57 11.89
CA PRO A 290 24.41 -10.13 11.12
C PRO A 290 23.59 -11.14 11.91
N VAL A 291 22.43 -11.44 11.35
CA VAL A 291 21.46 -12.38 11.89
C VAL A 291 21.63 -13.76 11.23
N ALA A 292 21.09 -14.80 11.87
CA ALA A 292 21.24 -16.18 11.42
C ALA A 292 19.89 -16.91 11.42
N GLU A 293 19.82 -18.01 10.65
CA GLU A 293 18.67 -18.91 10.65
C GLU A 293 18.34 -19.38 12.07
N GLY A 294 17.04 -19.40 12.40
CA GLY A 294 16.54 -19.84 13.70
C GLY A 294 16.45 -18.75 14.76
N MET A 295 17.00 -17.54 14.50
CA MET A 295 16.70 -16.39 15.35
C MET A 295 15.22 -16.02 15.28
N LEU A 296 14.65 -15.74 16.45
CA LEU A 296 13.24 -15.43 16.63
C LEU A 296 13.12 -14.02 17.23
N PHE A 297 12.60 -13.06 16.47
CA PHE A 297 12.34 -11.69 16.93
C PHE A 297 10.90 -11.59 17.42
N GLN A 298 10.71 -11.28 18.70
CA GLN A 298 9.40 -11.28 19.33
C GLN A 298 8.84 -9.87 19.40
N ARG A 299 7.51 -9.77 19.38
CA ARG A 299 6.80 -8.48 19.50
C ARG A 299 7.13 -7.72 20.78
N ASP A 300 7.42 -8.43 21.86
CA ASP A 300 7.74 -7.87 23.18
C ASP A 300 9.22 -7.49 23.36
N ASP A 301 10.07 -7.74 22.36
CA ASP A 301 11.45 -7.27 22.36
C ASP A 301 11.47 -5.72 22.31
N PRO A 302 12.14 -5.05 23.27
CA PRO A 302 12.20 -3.59 23.33
C PRO A 302 12.70 -2.92 22.04
N GLN A 303 13.46 -3.61 21.18
CA GLN A 303 13.93 -3.07 19.90
C GLN A 303 12.83 -2.97 18.83
N PHE A 304 11.74 -3.71 18.98
CA PHE A 304 10.66 -3.82 18.00
C PHE A 304 9.27 -3.57 18.58
N ALA A 305 9.15 -3.40 19.90
CA ALA A 305 7.86 -3.25 20.59
C ALA A 305 7.11 -1.96 20.22
N ASP A 306 7.81 -0.95 19.70
CA ASP A 306 7.24 0.31 19.19
C ASP A 306 6.65 0.17 17.78
N LEU A 307 6.97 -0.91 17.05
CA LEU A 307 6.41 -1.15 15.72
C LEU A 307 4.94 -1.59 15.82
N HIS A 308 4.14 -1.23 14.81
CA HIS A 308 2.74 -1.61 14.72
C HIS A 308 2.62 -3.05 14.19
N TRP A 309 2.87 -4.06 15.02
CA TRP A 309 2.82 -5.46 14.58
C TRP A 309 1.41 -5.86 14.08
N PRO A 310 1.28 -6.57 12.94
CA PRO A 310 0.02 -7.16 12.55
C PRO A 310 -0.52 -8.09 13.65
N CYS A 311 -1.82 -8.01 13.95
CA CYS A 311 -2.44 -8.70 15.08
C CYS A 311 -2.12 -10.21 15.16
N ALA A 312 -2.01 -10.87 14.01
CA ALA A 312 -1.73 -12.30 13.88
C ALA A 312 -0.25 -12.69 14.02
N VAL A 313 0.66 -11.75 14.33
CA VAL A 313 2.11 -12.00 14.35
C VAL A 313 2.70 -11.71 15.73
N ASP A 314 3.05 -12.74 16.48
CA ASP A 314 3.69 -12.60 17.81
C ASP A 314 5.23 -12.59 17.70
N ALA A 315 5.77 -13.16 16.63
CA ALA A 315 7.20 -13.15 16.34
C ALA A 315 7.51 -13.36 14.84
N LEU A 316 8.73 -13.02 14.43
CA LEU A 316 9.31 -13.33 13.12
C LEU A 316 10.50 -14.28 13.29
N LEU A 317 10.45 -15.42 12.61
CA LEU A 317 11.49 -16.44 12.58
C LEU A 317 12.32 -16.34 11.30
N LEU A 318 13.64 -16.20 11.41
CA LEU A 318 14.51 -16.25 10.23
C LEU A 318 14.66 -17.68 9.72
N VAL A 319 14.38 -17.89 8.44
CA VAL A 319 14.53 -19.17 7.74
C VAL A 319 15.33 -19.02 6.44
N ASP A 320 16.25 -19.94 6.19
CA ASP A 320 17.01 -20.01 4.94
C ASP A 320 16.23 -20.84 3.92
N LYS A 321 15.31 -20.18 3.23
CA LYS A 321 14.43 -20.82 2.23
C LYS A 321 15.27 -21.23 1.01
N PRO A 322 15.08 -22.43 0.42
CA PRO A 322 15.72 -22.76 -0.84
C PRO A 322 15.14 -21.92 -1.98
N TRP A 323 15.97 -21.05 -2.55
CA TRP A 323 15.63 -20.14 -3.65
C TRP A 323 15.73 -20.80 -5.02
N ASN A 324 16.74 -21.65 -5.23
CA ASN A 324 16.92 -22.42 -6.47
C ASN A 324 16.63 -23.90 -6.23
N LYS A 325 15.46 -24.38 -6.68
CA LYS A 325 15.07 -25.80 -6.55
C LYS A 325 15.82 -26.73 -7.51
N HIS A 326 16.44 -26.18 -8.55
CA HIS A 326 17.05 -26.92 -9.66
C HIS A 326 18.56 -26.68 -9.79
N GLY A 327 19.19 -26.18 -8.73
CA GLY A 327 20.59 -25.74 -8.62
C GLY A 327 21.58 -26.21 -9.70
N ASP A 328 22.36 -25.25 -10.18
CA ASP A 328 23.38 -25.31 -11.23
C ASP A 328 24.57 -26.22 -10.84
N GLY A 329 24.66 -26.62 -9.56
CA GLY A 329 25.78 -27.37 -9.02
C GLY A 329 27.05 -26.55 -8.76
N GLU A 330 27.02 -25.23 -9.02
CA GLU A 330 28.16 -24.35 -8.77
C GLU A 330 28.41 -24.18 -7.27
N ARG A 331 29.65 -24.44 -6.87
CA ARG A 331 30.10 -24.31 -5.48
C ARG A 331 30.61 -22.90 -5.26
N ILE A 332 29.77 -22.04 -4.70
CA ILE A 332 30.15 -20.69 -4.28
C ILE A 332 31.05 -20.79 -3.03
N PRO A 333 32.24 -20.14 -3.00
CA PRO A 333 33.06 -20.07 -1.80
C PRO A 333 32.28 -19.46 -0.63
N GLU A 334 32.49 -19.95 0.60
CA GLU A 334 31.76 -19.43 1.77
C GLU A 334 32.03 -17.93 2.01
N SER A 335 33.19 -17.44 1.58
CA SER A 335 33.55 -16.00 1.63
C SER A 335 32.80 -15.13 0.62
N GLU A 336 32.16 -15.73 -0.38
CA GLU A 336 31.41 -15.06 -1.45
C GLU A 336 29.90 -15.33 -1.36
N LYS A 337 29.51 -16.26 -0.49
CA LYS A 337 28.12 -16.69 -0.31
C LYS A 337 27.35 -15.65 0.50
N VAL A 338 26.25 -15.17 -0.08
CA VAL A 338 25.25 -14.35 0.62
C VAL A 338 24.07 -15.25 0.99
N THR A 339 23.76 -15.36 2.28
CA THR A 339 22.60 -16.13 2.75
C THR A 339 21.35 -15.26 2.75
N LEU A 340 20.33 -15.69 2.03
CA LEU A 340 19.08 -14.95 1.87
C LEU A 340 18.03 -15.46 2.87
N LEU A 341 17.84 -14.73 3.98
CA LEU A 341 16.99 -15.15 5.09
C LEU A 341 15.61 -14.53 5.01
N THR A 342 14.57 -15.36 5.04
CA THR A 342 13.18 -14.91 5.05
C THR A 342 12.65 -14.80 6.48
N LEU A 343 12.03 -13.69 6.82
CA LEU A 343 11.28 -13.49 8.05
C LEU A 343 9.91 -14.14 7.95
N ALA A 344 9.74 -15.27 8.61
CA ALA A 344 8.49 -16.02 8.63
C ALA A 344 7.62 -15.63 9.84
N PRO A 345 6.35 -15.22 9.66
CA PRO A 345 5.46 -14.89 10.76
C PRO A 345 5.13 -16.12 11.61
N VAL A 346 5.11 -15.92 12.92
CA VAL A 346 4.78 -16.92 13.94
C VAL A 346 3.73 -16.36 14.88
N LYS A 347 2.60 -17.07 14.99
CA LYS A 347 1.63 -16.89 16.06
C LYS A 347 1.93 -17.89 17.16
N PHE A 348 1.94 -17.43 18.41
CA PHE A 348 2.09 -18.27 19.58
C PHE A 348 0.79 -18.97 19.91
N THR A 349 0.92 -20.17 20.48
CA THR A 349 -0.19 -20.86 21.13
C THR A 349 -0.41 -20.28 22.52
N ASP A 350 -1.46 -20.72 23.22
CA ASP A 350 -1.70 -20.36 24.62
C ASP A 350 -0.53 -20.68 25.57
N LYS A 351 0.41 -21.53 25.12
CA LYS A 351 1.65 -21.88 25.85
C LYS A 351 2.78 -20.86 25.66
N GLY A 352 2.57 -19.80 24.89
CA GLY A 352 3.57 -18.79 24.58
C GLY A 352 4.58 -19.21 23.50
N ALA A 353 5.80 -18.69 23.63
CA ALA A 353 6.89 -18.88 22.67
C ALA A 353 7.28 -20.37 22.49
N PRO A 354 7.75 -20.77 21.28
CA PRO A 354 8.10 -22.16 21.02
C PRO A 354 9.32 -22.61 21.84
N THR A 355 9.25 -23.82 22.39
CA THR A 355 10.42 -24.48 22.99
C THR A 355 11.50 -24.75 21.93
N ALA A 356 12.75 -24.98 22.33
CA ALA A 356 13.85 -25.27 21.39
C ALA A 356 13.53 -26.41 20.40
N LYS A 357 12.89 -27.49 20.87
CA LYS A 357 12.45 -28.60 20.01
C LYS A 357 11.35 -28.19 19.03
N ALA A 358 10.38 -27.41 19.50
CA ALA A 358 9.30 -26.90 18.66
C ALA A 358 9.84 -25.89 17.62
N LEU A 359 10.82 -25.07 18.00
CA LEU A 359 11.49 -24.11 17.13
C LEU A 359 12.25 -24.81 16.00
N ALA A 360 13.02 -25.86 16.30
CA ALA A 360 13.71 -26.65 15.28
C ALA A 360 12.73 -27.26 14.26
N ALA A 361 11.61 -27.82 14.72
CA ALA A 361 10.56 -28.33 13.84
C ALA A 361 9.87 -27.21 13.04
N LEU A 362 9.72 -26.03 13.63
CA LEU A 362 9.14 -24.85 12.99
C LEU A 362 10.03 -24.30 11.88
N ILE A 363 11.35 -24.24 12.09
CA ILE A 363 12.34 -23.84 11.09
C ILE A 363 12.20 -24.73 9.85
N GLU A 364 12.27 -26.05 10.02
CA GLU A 364 12.12 -27.01 8.90
C GLU A 364 10.78 -26.84 8.15
N ARG A 365 9.69 -26.63 8.89
CA ARG A 365 8.37 -26.42 8.30
C ARG A 365 8.30 -25.13 7.49
N LYS A 366 8.76 -24.02 8.05
CA LYS A 366 8.74 -22.70 7.39
C LYS A 366 9.71 -22.64 6.21
N ARG A 367 10.88 -23.29 6.31
CA ARG A 367 11.85 -23.43 5.21
C ARG A 367 11.21 -23.98 3.93
N LYS A 368 10.36 -25.01 4.08
CA LYS A 368 9.70 -25.69 2.95
C LYS A 368 8.32 -25.12 2.61
N ALA A 369 7.89 -24.08 3.31
CA ALA A 369 6.54 -23.56 3.18
C ALA A 369 6.35 -22.77 1.87
N SER A 370 5.10 -22.68 1.41
CA SER A 370 4.72 -21.80 0.30
C SER A 370 4.78 -20.32 0.71
N TRP A 371 4.80 -19.42 -0.27
CA TRP A 371 4.72 -17.98 -0.03
C TRP A 371 3.49 -17.59 0.78
N LYS A 372 2.34 -18.22 0.53
CA LYS A 372 1.12 -18.07 1.34
C LYS A 372 1.33 -18.22 2.85
N VAL A 373 2.18 -19.16 3.28
CA VAL A 373 2.45 -19.44 4.70
C VAL A 373 3.53 -18.52 5.28
N LEU A 374 4.34 -17.92 4.41
CA LEU A 374 5.40 -16.98 4.76
C LEU A 374 4.94 -15.52 4.68
N ALA A 375 3.86 -15.24 3.96
CA ALA A 375 3.28 -13.92 3.84
C ALA A 375 2.70 -13.45 5.17
N LEU A 376 2.87 -12.16 5.46
CA LEU A 376 2.07 -11.49 6.48
C LEU A 376 0.59 -11.52 6.10
N GLU A 377 -0.28 -11.39 7.09
CA GLU A 377 -1.70 -11.15 6.84
C GLU A 377 -1.93 -9.66 6.61
N THR A 378 -2.82 -9.33 5.66
CA THR A 378 -3.24 -7.94 5.43
C THR A 378 -3.77 -7.35 6.73
N PRO A 379 -3.30 -6.16 7.16
CA PRO A 379 -3.86 -5.50 8.33
C PRO A 379 -5.35 -5.23 8.15
N THR A 380 -6.11 -5.39 9.23
CA THR A 380 -7.57 -5.18 9.29
C THR A 380 -7.93 -3.81 9.78
#